data_AF-A0A383UTH5-F1
#
_entry.id   AF-A0A383UTH5-F1
#
_cell.length_a   1.000
_cell.length_b   1.000
_cell.length_c   1.000
_cell.angle_alpha   90.00
_cell.angle_beta   90.00
_cell.angle_gamma   90.00
#
_symmetry.space_group_name_H-M   'P 1'
#
loop_
_entity.id
_entity.type
_entity.pdbx_description
1 polymer ?
#
loop_
_entity_poly.entity_id
_entity_poly.type
_entity_poly.pdbx_seq_one_letter_code
_entity_poly.pdbx_strand_id
1 'polypeptide(L)'
;MQCAIALLLLSAKDPDNMDRLVVTQFETNAPSYGIYELADGRNFPNPMLIDQHDVILESAMKYGTNIMSYCSESLQSQEIVDRITSGMTDITARAHLHWNENLEAETECYRSLKSVINSEEKIDVNIMSKFPSRMKSKCTNQVILNLAFSGIIAVDGVYRKYAPPKADQPVVVTLDEPMKLRSLLLNGELIKGTKTTFGQEALAWYQGHLHLFKRNKNRDAWLPVTTIGNENYNGWLIANFINANFPEINKSWNEYYGKCAKYKYILRKLSESEERIRFQNRLHWSDDSYRSYNDPDHRYNDLLDVCHADSDRIFFNIYDYHGYYQFFDDFFNHYYHNDVTVDENRAKKYRDTIYAVLKKLLPRKLPTSLASGITMPM
;
A
#
# COMPACT_ATOMS: atom_id res chain seq x y z
N MET A 1 2.05 14.22 8.61
CA MET A 1 1.83 12.78 8.38
C MET A 1 2.10 12.46 6.92
N GLN A 2 3.00 11.52 6.68
CA GLN A 2 3.29 10.95 5.37
C GLN A 2 2.87 9.49 5.34
N CYS A 3 2.55 8.96 4.16
CA CYS A 3 2.07 7.59 4.01
C CYS A 3 2.64 6.91 2.77
N ALA A 4 2.72 5.59 2.85
CA ALA A 4 2.86 4.67 1.73
C ALA A 4 1.68 3.70 1.73
N ILE A 5 1.27 3.27 0.54
CA ILE A 5 0.18 2.32 0.34
C ILE A 5 0.79 1.01 -0.15
N ALA A 6 0.41 -0.07 0.50
CA ALA A 6 0.81 -1.41 0.15
C ALA A 6 -0.40 -2.18 -0.38
N LEU A 7 -0.27 -2.81 -1.55
CA LEU A 7 -1.26 -3.71 -2.13
C LEU A 7 -0.67 -5.11 -2.26
N LEU A 8 -1.25 -6.08 -1.56
CA LEU A 8 -0.81 -7.46 -1.57
C LEU A 8 -1.73 -8.29 -2.46
N LEU A 9 -1.19 -8.84 -3.55
CA LEU A 9 -1.88 -9.83 -4.37
C LEU A 9 -1.65 -11.22 -3.79
N LEU A 10 -2.74 -11.92 -3.46
CA LEU A 10 -2.74 -13.32 -3.08
C LEU A 10 -3.51 -14.15 -4.10
N SER A 11 -2.79 -14.91 -4.90
CA SER A 11 -3.30 -15.82 -5.92
C SER A 11 -3.78 -17.14 -5.32
N ALA A 12 -4.90 -17.66 -5.81
CA ALA A 12 -5.37 -18.99 -5.44
C ALA A 12 -4.80 -20.11 -6.33
N LYS A 13 -4.34 -19.76 -7.55
CA LYS A 13 -4.00 -20.73 -8.59
C LYS A 13 -2.52 -21.07 -8.65
N ASP A 14 -1.66 -20.09 -8.40
CA ASP A 14 -0.21 -20.24 -8.44
C ASP A 14 0.43 -19.20 -7.51
N PRO A 15 0.44 -19.45 -6.19
CA PRO A 15 0.92 -18.50 -5.21
C PRO A 15 2.39 -18.13 -5.41
N ASP A 16 3.24 -19.12 -5.70
CA ASP A 16 4.70 -18.93 -5.75
C ASP A 16 5.13 -17.96 -6.86
N ASN A 17 4.39 -17.92 -7.97
CA ASN A 17 4.70 -17.05 -9.10
C ASN A 17 3.90 -15.75 -9.13
N MET A 18 2.66 -15.74 -8.61
CA MET A 18 1.77 -14.59 -8.74
C MET A 18 1.66 -13.73 -7.49
N ASP A 19 1.93 -14.27 -6.31
CA ASP A 19 1.88 -13.46 -5.09
C ASP A 19 2.97 -12.40 -5.13
N ARG A 20 2.57 -11.16 -4.83
CA ARG A 20 3.47 -10.01 -4.92
C ARG A 20 2.94 -8.83 -4.12
N LEU A 21 3.86 -8.09 -3.54
CA LEU A 21 3.57 -6.86 -2.83
C LEU A 21 3.86 -5.67 -3.74
N VAL A 22 2.86 -4.86 -4.02
CA VAL A 22 3.05 -3.52 -4.60
C VAL A 22 3.16 -2.53 -3.47
N VAL A 23 4.19 -1.68 -3.51
CA VAL A 23 4.30 -0.52 -2.63
C VAL A 23 4.28 0.73 -3.48
N THR A 24 3.46 1.70 -3.07
CA THR A 24 3.31 2.97 -3.78
C THR A 24 3.25 4.16 -2.83
N GLN A 25 3.78 5.31 -3.27
CA GLN A 25 3.73 6.58 -2.54
C GLN A 25 3.18 7.73 -3.40
N PHE A 26 2.98 8.89 -2.78
CA PHE A 26 2.36 10.08 -3.42
C PHE A 26 3.34 10.98 -4.17
N GLU A 27 4.64 10.67 -4.16
CA GLU A 27 5.69 11.47 -4.81
C GLU A 27 5.61 11.42 -6.33
N THR A 28 5.63 12.59 -6.97
CA THR A 28 5.40 12.75 -8.42
C THR A 28 6.70 12.84 -9.22
N ASN A 29 7.80 13.27 -8.60
CA ASN A 29 9.06 13.54 -9.29
C ASN A 29 10.16 12.50 -9.03
N ALA A 30 9.83 11.43 -8.32
CA ALA A 30 10.74 10.32 -8.03
C ALA A 30 10.03 8.97 -8.28
N PRO A 31 10.78 7.87 -8.41
CA PRO A 31 10.22 6.53 -8.36
C PRO A 31 9.31 6.39 -7.14
N SER A 32 8.04 6.10 -7.38
CA SER A 32 7.01 6.02 -6.36
C SER A 32 6.26 4.71 -6.37
N TYR A 33 6.72 3.74 -7.16
CA TYR A 33 6.11 2.43 -7.37
C TYR A 33 7.18 1.34 -7.39
N GLY A 34 6.93 0.25 -6.67
CA GLY A 34 7.74 -0.96 -6.72
C GLY A 34 6.91 -2.22 -6.50
N ILE A 35 7.39 -3.35 -7.01
CA ILE A 35 6.84 -4.69 -6.85
C ILE A 35 7.89 -5.57 -6.21
N TYR A 36 7.50 -6.31 -5.19
CA TYR A 36 8.40 -7.12 -4.39
C TYR A 36 7.89 -8.56 -4.27
N GLU A 37 8.82 -9.51 -4.32
CA GLU A 37 8.59 -10.90 -3.90
C GLU A 37 8.32 -10.93 -2.38
N LEU A 38 7.49 -11.87 -1.94
CA LEU A 38 7.21 -12.05 -0.53
C LEU A 38 8.36 -12.84 0.10
N ALA A 39 9.11 -12.19 1.00
CA ALA A 39 10.32 -12.75 1.59
C ALA A 39 10.04 -13.93 2.54
N ASP A 40 8.87 -13.98 3.19
CA ASP A 40 8.35 -15.15 3.91
C ASP A 40 6.89 -14.92 4.34
N GLY A 41 5.99 -15.83 3.96
CA GLY A 41 4.58 -15.78 4.34
C GLY A 41 3.69 -14.86 3.50
N ARG A 42 2.37 -15.09 3.58
CA ARG A 42 1.35 -14.43 2.75
C ARG A 42 0.72 -13.23 3.46
N ASN A 43 1.56 -12.42 4.09
CA ASN A 43 1.16 -11.32 4.96
C ASN A 43 1.79 -9.99 4.52
N PHE A 44 1.22 -8.90 5.00
CA PHE A 44 1.84 -7.58 4.87
C PHE A 44 3.09 -7.48 5.77
N PRO A 45 4.08 -6.63 5.40
CA PRO A 45 5.21 -6.30 6.27
C PRO A 45 4.75 -5.86 7.67
N ASN A 46 5.52 -6.22 8.70
CA ASN A 46 5.14 -5.91 10.08
C ASN A 46 5.01 -4.37 10.27
N PRO A 47 3.85 -3.85 10.70
CA PRO A 47 3.64 -2.42 10.93
C PRO A 47 4.58 -1.81 11.96
N MET A 48 5.11 -2.63 12.88
CA MET A 48 6.14 -2.24 13.86
C MET A 48 7.44 -1.71 13.22
N LEU A 49 7.69 -2.01 11.94
CA LEU A 49 8.81 -1.44 11.18
C LEU A 49 8.71 0.08 11.04
N ILE A 50 7.48 0.60 11.05
CA ILE A 50 7.17 2.02 10.94
C ILE A 50 6.92 2.55 12.35
N ASP A 51 5.90 1.99 13.01
CA ASP A 51 5.43 2.42 14.32
C ASP A 51 4.97 1.16 15.10
N GLN A 52 5.30 1.04 16.39
CA GLN A 52 4.92 -0.13 17.22
C GLN A 52 3.39 -0.27 17.37
N HIS A 53 2.80 -1.26 16.68
CA HIS A 53 1.36 -1.49 16.67
C HIS A 53 0.99 -2.99 16.65
N ASP A 54 0.92 -3.62 17.82
CA ASP A 54 0.65 -5.07 17.91
C ASP A 54 -0.73 -5.48 17.35
N VAL A 55 -1.69 -4.56 17.33
CA VAL A 55 -3.09 -4.81 16.92
C VAL A 55 -3.23 -5.11 15.43
N ILE A 56 -2.36 -4.56 14.60
CA ILE A 56 -2.49 -4.66 13.14
C ILE A 56 -1.94 -5.99 12.61
N LEU A 57 -1.29 -6.78 13.46
CA LEU A 57 -0.59 -8.03 13.10
C LEU A 57 -1.53 -9.20 12.75
N GLU A 58 -2.75 -9.24 13.31
CA GLU A 58 -3.62 -10.42 13.28
C GLU A 58 -4.78 -10.35 12.26
N SER A 59 -4.53 -9.93 11.02
CA SER A 59 -5.59 -9.93 9.99
C SER A 59 -5.53 -11.18 9.11
N ALA A 60 -6.61 -11.96 9.07
CA ALA A 60 -6.75 -13.07 8.14
C ALA A 60 -6.93 -12.55 6.71
N MET A 61 -5.90 -12.73 5.88
CA MET A 61 -5.87 -12.27 4.50
C MET A 61 -6.69 -13.17 3.58
N LYS A 62 -7.37 -12.57 2.59
CA LYS A 62 -8.21 -13.29 1.63
C LYS A 62 -7.54 -13.30 0.24
N TYR A 63 -7.80 -14.35 -0.54
CA TYR A 63 -7.39 -14.38 -1.94
C TYR A 63 -7.89 -13.16 -2.72
N GLY A 64 -7.07 -12.64 -3.62
CA GLY A 64 -7.29 -11.41 -4.38
C GLY A 64 -6.35 -10.29 -3.95
N THR A 65 -6.71 -9.05 -4.25
CA THR A 65 -5.92 -7.87 -3.89
C THR A 65 -6.36 -7.32 -2.56
N ASN A 66 -5.46 -7.29 -1.60
CA ASN A 66 -5.65 -6.69 -0.30
C ASN A 66 -4.87 -5.37 -0.25
N ILE A 67 -5.30 -4.47 0.64
CA ILE A 67 -4.69 -3.16 0.79
C ILE A 67 -4.45 -2.84 2.25
N MET A 68 -3.32 -2.18 2.50
CA MET A 68 -2.93 -1.60 3.77
C MET A 68 -2.22 -0.27 3.52
N SER A 69 -2.22 0.63 4.50
CA SER A 69 -1.39 1.83 4.47
C SER A 69 -0.47 1.86 5.68
N TYR A 70 0.72 2.40 5.47
CA TYR A 70 1.72 2.67 6.48
C TYR A 70 1.91 4.17 6.52
N CYS A 71 1.63 4.79 7.66
CA CYS A 71 1.80 6.23 7.84
C CYS A 71 2.72 6.49 9.02
N SER A 72 3.34 7.66 9.02
CA SER A 72 4.13 8.17 10.13
C SER A 72 4.06 9.70 10.20
N GLU A 73 4.16 10.27 11.41
CA GLU A 73 4.34 11.70 11.59
C GLU A 73 5.81 12.15 11.49
N SER A 74 6.76 11.23 11.73
CA SER A 74 8.20 11.52 11.76
C SER A 74 8.94 11.08 10.50
N LEU A 75 8.49 10.01 9.84
CA LEU A 75 9.15 9.47 8.65
C LEU A 75 8.65 10.12 7.37
N GLN A 76 9.54 10.23 6.38
CA GLN A 76 9.15 10.58 5.01
C GLN A 76 8.58 9.36 4.28
N SER A 77 7.75 9.57 3.25
CA SER A 77 7.15 8.46 2.49
C SER A 77 8.20 7.49 1.93
N GLN A 78 9.34 7.98 1.43
CA GLN A 78 10.39 7.11 0.91
C GLN A 78 11.01 6.25 2.02
N GLU A 79 11.26 6.82 3.20
CA GLU A 79 11.79 6.06 4.33
C GLU A 79 10.80 5.00 4.81
N ILE A 80 9.49 5.28 4.76
CA ILE A 80 8.45 4.28 5.02
C ILE A 80 8.56 3.13 4.02
N VAL A 81 8.69 3.43 2.71
CA VAL A 81 8.87 2.42 1.67
C VAL A 81 10.11 1.58 1.95
N ASP A 82 11.26 2.21 2.16
CA ASP A 82 12.54 1.53 2.39
C ASP A 82 12.48 0.59 3.61
N ARG A 83 11.77 0.98 4.68
CA ARG A 83 11.58 0.15 5.87
C ARG A 83 10.68 -1.05 5.61
N ILE A 84 9.56 -0.89 4.92
CA ILE A 84 8.62 -2.00 4.67
C ILE A 84 9.10 -2.97 3.59
N THR A 85 9.99 -2.53 2.69
CA THR A 85 10.56 -3.36 1.62
C THR A 85 11.97 -3.87 1.95
N SER A 86 12.50 -3.52 3.12
CA SER A 86 13.82 -3.96 3.57
C SER A 86 13.96 -5.48 3.53
N GLY A 87 14.98 -5.97 2.82
CA GLY A 87 15.25 -7.40 2.65
C GLY A 87 14.37 -8.11 1.63
N MET A 88 13.43 -7.42 0.97
CA MET A 88 12.63 -7.99 -0.11
C MET A 88 13.32 -7.88 -1.47
N THR A 89 13.07 -8.85 -2.36
CA THR A 89 13.56 -8.79 -3.74
C THR A 89 12.65 -7.88 -4.56
N ASP A 90 13.19 -6.76 -5.06
CA ASP A 90 12.52 -5.95 -6.07
C ASP A 90 12.44 -6.70 -7.41
N ILE A 91 11.22 -6.91 -7.88
CA ILE A 91 10.91 -7.58 -9.14
C ILE A 91 10.23 -6.65 -10.14
N THR A 92 10.18 -5.35 -9.89
CA THR A 92 9.44 -4.39 -10.72
C THR A 92 9.81 -4.52 -12.19
N ALA A 93 11.10 -4.54 -12.54
CA ALA A 93 11.55 -4.68 -13.93
C ALA A 93 11.18 -6.03 -14.58
N ARG A 94 10.93 -7.07 -13.77
CA ARG A 94 10.68 -8.44 -14.22
C ARG A 94 9.31 -8.97 -13.82
N ALA A 95 8.38 -8.12 -13.38
CA ALA A 95 7.10 -8.57 -12.83
C ALA A 95 6.19 -9.22 -13.88
N HIS A 96 6.43 -8.96 -15.16
CA HIS A 96 5.78 -9.62 -16.28
C HIS A 96 6.23 -11.08 -16.46
N LEU A 97 7.39 -11.46 -15.94
CA LEU A 97 7.84 -12.86 -15.96
C LEU A 97 6.95 -13.70 -15.05
N HIS A 98 6.67 -14.92 -15.50
CA HIS A 98 5.79 -15.89 -14.85
C HIS A 98 4.35 -15.40 -14.65
N TRP A 99 3.98 -14.31 -15.33
CA TRP A 99 2.63 -13.77 -15.31
C TRP A 99 1.76 -14.37 -16.40
N ASN A 100 1.00 -15.41 -16.05
CA ASN A 100 0.07 -16.05 -17.00
C ASN A 100 0.77 -16.44 -18.32
N GLU A 101 2.01 -16.92 -18.21
CA GLU A 101 2.86 -17.33 -19.33
C GLU A 101 2.23 -18.51 -20.08
N ASN A 102 2.33 -18.48 -21.40
CA ASN A 102 2.00 -19.62 -22.24
C ASN A 102 3.12 -19.81 -23.26
N LEU A 103 4.23 -20.40 -22.77
CA LEU A 103 5.46 -20.59 -23.54
C LEU A 103 5.24 -21.32 -24.87
N GLU A 104 4.31 -22.27 -24.91
CA GLU A 104 3.96 -22.98 -26.13
C GLU A 104 3.32 -22.03 -27.15
N ALA A 105 2.25 -21.33 -26.77
CA ALA A 105 1.57 -20.39 -27.65
C ALA A 105 2.49 -19.23 -28.09
N GLU A 106 3.31 -18.71 -27.18
CA GLU A 106 4.30 -17.67 -27.45
C GLU A 106 5.35 -18.12 -28.47
N THR A 107 5.90 -19.33 -28.29
CA THR A 107 6.88 -19.90 -29.22
C THR A 107 6.26 -20.13 -30.60
N GLU A 108 5.05 -20.67 -30.66
CA GLU A 108 4.36 -20.89 -31.93
C GLU A 108 4.03 -19.58 -32.66
N CYS A 109 3.56 -18.57 -31.93
CA CYS A 109 3.27 -17.26 -32.49
C CYS A 109 4.54 -16.60 -33.04
N TYR A 110 5.63 -16.59 -32.26
CA TYR A 110 6.90 -16.00 -32.68
C TYR A 110 7.46 -16.66 -33.95
N ARG A 111 7.40 -17.99 -34.05
CA ARG A 111 7.80 -18.71 -35.29
C ARG A 111 6.97 -18.27 -36.49
N SER A 112 5.66 -18.11 -36.30
CA SER A 112 4.75 -17.64 -37.35
C SER A 112 5.10 -16.23 -37.81
N LEU A 113 5.36 -15.31 -36.87
CA LEU A 113 5.77 -13.92 -37.16
C LEU A 113 7.10 -13.84 -37.92
N LYS A 114 8.07 -14.69 -37.59
CA LYS A 114 9.35 -14.75 -38.32
C LYS A 114 9.21 -15.26 -39.75
N SER A 115 8.34 -16.24 -39.98
CA SER A 115 8.15 -16.79 -41.34
C SER A 115 7.61 -15.76 -42.34
N VAL A 116 6.84 -14.77 -41.87
CA VAL A 116 6.30 -13.66 -42.69
C VAL A 116 7.41 -12.71 -43.16
N ILE A 117 8.48 -12.52 -42.37
CA ILE A 117 9.57 -11.59 -42.70
C ILE A 117 10.55 -12.19 -43.73
N ASN A 118 10.65 -13.52 -43.80
CA ASN A 118 11.65 -14.21 -44.61
C ASN A 118 11.20 -14.52 -46.05
N SER A 119 10.00 -14.12 -46.48
CA SER A 119 9.59 -14.28 -47.88
C SER A 119 10.11 -13.12 -48.74
N GLU A 120 10.82 -13.44 -49.83
CA GLU A 120 11.26 -12.48 -50.87
C GLU A 120 10.09 -11.74 -51.55
N GLU A 121 8.86 -12.21 -51.31
CA GLU A 121 7.62 -11.55 -51.67
C GLU A 121 7.26 -10.52 -50.58
N LYS A 122 7.08 -9.26 -51.01
CA LYS A 122 6.61 -8.10 -50.23
C LYS A 122 5.23 -8.33 -49.60
N ILE A 123 5.12 -9.25 -48.65
CA ILE A 123 3.92 -9.48 -47.86
C ILE A 123 3.97 -8.52 -46.68
N ASP A 124 2.84 -7.85 -46.47
CA ASP A 124 2.62 -6.80 -45.48
C ASP A 124 3.32 -7.06 -44.13
N VAL A 125 3.89 -5.99 -43.58
CA VAL A 125 4.28 -5.83 -42.17
C VAL A 125 3.32 -6.61 -41.26
N ASN A 126 3.79 -7.24 -40.18
CA ASN A 126 2.95 -8.07 -39.27
C ASN A 126 1.78 -7.27 -38.67
N ILE A 127 0.69 -7.11 -39.41
CA ILE A 127 -0.50 -6.33 -39.07
C ILE A 127 -1.59 -7.32 -38.66
N MET A 128 -2.13 -7.15 -37.45
CA MET A 128 -3.07 -8.08 -36.84
C MET A 128 -4.29 -8.36 -37.73
N SER A 129 -4.90 -7.32 -38.30
CA SER A 129 -6.08 -7.48 -39.18
C SER A 129 -5.83 -8.37 -40.39
N LYS A 130 -4.59 -8.40 -40.89
CA LYS A 130 -4.16 -9.17 -42.08
C LYS A 130 -3.72 -10.60 -41.76
N PHE A 131 -3.66 -11.00 -40.50
CA PHE A 131 -3.24 -12.35 -40.13
C PHE A 131 -4.22 -13.41 -40.67
N PRO A 132 -3.73 -14.50 -41.27
CA PRO A 132 -4.59 -15.61 -41.67
C PRO A 132 -5.20 -16.29 -40.44
N SER A 133 -6.34 -16.96 -40.59
CA SER A 133 -7.09 -17.57 -39.46
C SER A 133 -6.24 -18.49 -38.57
N ARG A 134 -5.32 -19.25 -39.19
CA ARG A 134 -4.38 -20.14 -38.47
C ARG A 134 -3.38 -19.37 -37.60
N MET A 135 -3.02 -18.16 -38.00
CA MET A 135 -2.14 -17.29 -37.22
C MET A 135 -2.92 -16.55 -36.15
N LYS A 136 -4.13 -16.05 -36.44
CA LYS A 136 -5.01 -15.40 -35.43
C LYS A 136 -5.31 -16.31 -34.24
N SER A 137 -5.41 -17.63 -34.44
CA SER A 137 -5.64 -18.58 -33.33
C SER A 137 -4.42 -18.78 -32.43
N LYS A 138 -3.20 -18.59 -32.95
CA LYS A 138 -1.94 -18.76 -32.20
C LYS A 138 -1.45 -17.43 -31.60
N CYS A 139 -1.50 -16.38 -32.41
CA CYS A 139 -1.09 -15.02 -32.07
C CYS A 139 -2.28 -14.21 -31.56
N THR A 140 -2.78 -14.57 -30.39
CA THR A 140 -3.80 -13.75 -29.72
C THR A 140 -3.18 -12.44 -29.21
N ASN A 141 -4.02 -11.43 -28.94
CA ASN A 141 -3.59 -10.17 -28.36
C ASN A 141 -2.76 -10.37 -27.07
N GLN A 142 -3.17 -11.31 -26.21
CA GLN A 142 -2.44 -11.61 -24.98
C GLN A 142 -1.04 -12.15 -25.29
N VAL A 143 -0.93 -13.11 -26.21
CA VAL A 143 0.34 -13.74 -26.58
C VAL A 143 1.30 -12.72 -27.20
N ILE A 144 0.81 -11.84 -28.06
CA ILE A 144 1.62 -10.76 -28.65
C ILE A 144 2.10 -9.79 -27.59
N LEU A 145 1.23 -9.41 -26.65
CA LEU A 145 1.63 -8.53 -25.56
C LEU A 145 2.65 -9.23 -24.65
N ASN A 146 2.48 -10.50 -24.30
CA ASN A 146 3.49 -11.26 -23.55
C ASN A 146 4.85 -11.22 -24.25
N LEU A 147 4.91 -11.54 -25.55
CA LEU A 147 6.15 -11.47 -26.33
C LEU A 147 6.78 -10.07 -26.34
N ALA A 148 5.95 -9.02 -26.34
CA ALA A 148 6.42 -7.64 -26.30
C ALA A 148 7.00 -7.26 -24.92
N PHE A 149 6.36 -7.70 -23.84
CA PHE A 149 6.85 -7.52 -22.48
C PHE A 149 8.15 -8.30 -22.23
N SER A 150 8.28 -9.50 -22.78
CA SER A 150 9.52 -10.27 -22.77
C SER A 150 10.62 -9.69 -23.68
N GLY A 151 10.36 -8.58 -24.37
CA GLY A 151 11.34 -7.92 -25.24
C GLY A 151 11.72 -8.73 -26.48
N ILE A 152 10.89 -9.69 -26.90
CA ILE A 152 11.16 -10.56 -28.06
C ILE A 152 10.69 -9.90 -29.37
N ILE A 153 9.61 -9.12 -29.28
CA ILE A 153 9.04 -8.35 -30.39
C ILE A 153 8.74 -6.93 -29.95
N ALA A 154 8.55 -6.04 -30.91
CA ALA A 154 8.00 -4.71 -30.69
C ALA A 154 6.53 -4.65 -31.13
N VAL A 155 5.76 -3.76 -30.51
CA VAL A 155 4.38 -3.48 -30.88
C VAL A 155 4.26 -2.04 -31.36
N ASP A 156 3.51 -1.84 -32.44
CA ASP A 156 3.14 -0.53 -32.95
C ASP A 156 1.65 -0.48 -33.32
N GLY A 157 1.19 0.63 -33.89
CA GLY A 157 -0.20 0.85 -34.27
C GLY A 157 -1.00 1.58 -33.20
N VAL A 158 -2.32 1.55 -33.35
CA VAL A 158 -3.25 2.34 -32.51
C VAL A 158 -3.23 1.88 -31.06
N TYR A 159 -2.93 0.59 -30.82
CA TYR A 159 -2.89 0.00 -29.49
C TYR A 159 -1.47 -0.11 -28.89
N ARG A 160 -0.47 0.60 -29.44
CA ARG A 160 0.91 0.58 -28.90
C ARG A 160 1.01 0.99 -27.43
N LYS A 161 0.06 1.77 -26.91
CA LYS A 161 0.03 2.22 -25.50
C LYS A 161 -0.21 1.10 -24.49
N TYR A 162 -0.59 -0.10 -24.95
CA TYR A 162 -0.76 -1.27 -24.10
C TYR A 162 0.50 -2.14 -24.03
N ALA A 163 1.56 -1.77 -24.76
CA ALA A 163 2.84 -2.46 -24.76
C ALA A 163 3.94 -1.52 -24.22
N PRO A 164 5.08 -2.07 -23.78
CA PRO A 164 6.25 -1.25 -23.45
C PRO A 164 6.70 -0.42 -24.66
N PRO A 165 7.44 0.69 -24.44
CA PRO A 165 8.00 1.48 -25.50
C PRO A 165 8.79 0.63 -26.50
N LYS A 166 8.67 0.97 -27.79
CA LYS A 166 9.33 0.26 -28.88
C LYS A 166 10.85 0.23 -28.65
N ALA A 167 11.37 -0.96 -28.37
CA ALA A 167 12.79 -1.26 -28.49
C ALA A 167 13.11 -1.62 -29.96
N ASP A 168 14.38 -1.57 -30.34
CA ASP A 168 14.89 -1.99 -31.66
C ASP A 168 14.81 -3.51 -31.82
N GLN A 169 13.59 -4.02 -31.91
CA GLN A 169 13.30 -5.44 -32.09
C GLN A 169 13.15 -5.79 -33.58
N PRO A 170 13.67 -6.95 -34.02
CA PRO A 170 13.66 -7.34 -35.43
C PRO A 170 12.25 -7.66 -35.94
N VAL A 171 11.33 -8.01 -35.05
CA VAL A 171 9.92 -8.30 -35.38
C VAL A 171 9.06 -7.21 -34.77
N VAL A 172 8.33 -6.48 -35.61
CA VAL A 172 7.36 -5.46 -35.19
C VAL A 172 5.96 -5.92 -35.58
N VAL A 173 5.03 -5.90 -34.64
CA VAL A 173 3.62 -6.24 -34.84
C VAL A 173 2.75 -4.98 -34.72
N THR A 174 1.97 -4.68 -35.74
CA THR A 174 0.98 -3.59 -35.72
C THR A 174 -0.33 -4.11 -35.18
N LEU A 175 -0.71 -3.61 -34.00
CA LEU A 175 -2.04 -3.84 -33.42
C LEU A 175 -2.99 -2.75 -33.93
N ASP A 176 -3.93 -3.15 -34.80
CA ASP A 176 -4.92 -2.27 -35.45
C ASP A 176 -6.38 -2.66 -35.16
N GLU A 177 -6.61 -3.79 -34.47
CA GLU A 177 -7.95 -4.26 -34.10
C GLU A 177 -8.24 -4.03 -32.59
N PRO A 178 -9.49 -3.67 -32.21
CA PRO A 178 -9.89 -3.57 -30.80
C PRO A 178 -9.71 -4.87 -30.03
N MET A 179 -9.28 -4.76 -28.78
CA MET A 179 -9.00 -5.91 -27.92
C MET A 179 -10.02 -5.96 -26.78
N LYS A 180 -10.42 -7.16 -26.36
CA LYS A 180 -11.26 -7.30 -25.16
C LYS A 180 -10.37 -7.10 -23.94
N LEU A 181 -10.56 -6.01 -23.18
CA LEU A 181 -9.73 -5.74 -22.00
C LEU A 181 -9.77 -6.92 -21.01
N ARG A 182 -10.94 -7.54 -20.84
CA ARG A 182 -11.11 -8.70 -19.96
C ARG A 182 -10.13 -9.84 -20.21
N SER A 183 -9.75 -10.11 -21.46
CA SER A 183 -8.79 -11.19 -21.76
C SER A 183 -7.35 -10.83 -21.42
N LEU A 184 -7.08 -9.56 -21.12
CA LEU A 184 -5.75 -9.04 -20.85
C LEU A 184 -5.41 -8.97 -19.36
N LEU A 185 -6.44 -8.90 -18.51
CA LEU A 185 -6.29 -8.65 -17.08
C LEU A 185 -6.25 -9.96 -16.29
N LEU A 186 -5.64 -9.95 -15.10
CA LEU A 186 -5.73 -11.07 -14.16
C LEU A 186 -7.19 -11.39 -13.84
N ASN A 187 -7.59 -12.64 -14.09
CA ASN A 187 -8.96 -13.13 -13.93
C ASN A 187 -10.03 -12.31 -14.70
N GLY A 188 -9.60 -11.40 -15.59
CA GLY A 188 -10.47 -10.44 -16.23
C GLY A 188 -11.14 -9.46 -15.26
N GLU A 189 -10.52 -9.15 -14.12
CA GLU A 189 -11.12 -8.36 -13.04
C GLU A 189 -10.57 -6.93 -12.93
N LEU A 190 -11.42 -6.04 -12.41
CA LEU A 190 -11.14 -4.63 -12.14
C LEU A 190 -11.55 -4.25 -10.72
N ILE A 191 -10.71 -3.47 -10.05
CA ILE A 191 -11.05 -2.72 -8.84
C ILE A 191 -11.61 -1.37 -9.29
N LYS A 192 -12.93 -1.25 -9.35
CA LYS A 192 -13.59 -0.06 -9.87
C LYS A 192 -13.55 1.09 -8.86
N GLY A 193 -13.17 2.26 -9.35
CA GLY A 193 -13.39 3.52 -8.64
C GLY A 193 -14.82 4.01 -8.78
N THR A 194 -15.10 5.06 -8.04
CA THR A 194 -16.35 5.82 -8.04
C THR A 194 -16.60 6.36 -9.45
N LYS A 195 -17.81 6.12 -9.96
CA LYS A 195 -18.23 6.67 -11.25
C LYS A 195 -18.49 8.17 -11.11
N THR A 196 -17.85 8.96 -11.95
CA THR A 196 -18.03 10.42 -12.02
C THR A 196 -18.87 10.81 -13.23
N THR A 197 -19.17 12.10 -13.36
CA THR A 197 -19.82 12.67 -14.56
C THR A 197 -18.95 12.52 -15.82
N PHE A 198 -17.63 12.51 -15.66
CA PHE A 198 -16.67 12.41 -16.76
C PHE A 198 -16.39 10.97 -17.20
N GLY A 199 -16.57 10.01 -16.30
CA GLY A 199 -16.31 8.61 -16.61
C GLY A 199 -16.12 7.75 -15.37
N GLN A 200 -15.33 6.70 -15.53
CA GLN A 200 -14.97 5.80 -14.45
C GLN A 200 -13.51 5.41 -14.59
N GLU A 201 -12.82 5.37 -13.46
CA GLU A 201 -11.47 4.83 -13.36
C GLU A 201 -11.52 3.47 -12.69
N ALA A 202 -10.56 2.62 -13.01
CA ALA A 202 -10.42 1.31 -12.40
C ALA A 202 -8.97 0.87 -12.38
N LEU A 203 -8.57 0.23 -11.29
CA LEU A 203 -7.26 -0.37 -11.13
C LEU A 203 -7.33 -1.84 -11.54
N ALA A 204 -6.31 -2.34 -12.22
CA ALA A 204 -6.27 -3.72 -12.68
C ALA A 204 -4.85 -4.28 -12.65
N TRP A 205 -4.75 -5.59 -12.46
CA TRP A 205 -3.50 -6.31 -12.69
C TRP A 205 -3.35 -6.64 -14.17
N TYR A 206 -2.29 -6.12 -14.78
CA TYR A 206 -1.95 -6.30 -16.18
C TYR A 206 -0.44 -6.53 -16.29
N GLN A 207 -0.04 -7.65 -16.89
CA GLN A 207 1.36 -8.04 -17.09
C GLN A 207 2.20 -7.99 -15.80
N GLY A 208 1.60 -8.42 -14.69
CA GLY A 208 2.26 -8.45 -13.39
C GLY A 208 2.29 -7.14 -12.61
N HIS A 209 1.84 -6.05 -13.23
CA HIS A 209 1.79 -4.71 -12.65
C HIS A 209 0.37 -4.24 -12.36
N LEU A 210 0.24 -3.29 -11.45
CA LEU A 210 -1.00 -2.56 -11.24
C LEU A 210 -1.04 -1.35 -12.18
N HIS A 211 -2.09 -1.30 -13.00
CA HIS A 211 -2.31 -0.21 -13.93
C HIS A 211 -3.67 0.44 -13.70
N LEU A 212 -3.68 1.77 -13.82
CA LEU A 212 -4.90 2.55 -13.77
C LEU A 212 -5.46 2.68 -15.18
N PHE A 213 -6.74 2.36 -15.33
CA PHE A 213 -7.48 2.53 -16.57
C PHE A 213 -8.61 3.53 -16.37
N LYS A 214 -8.91 4.31 -17.40
CA LYS A 214 -10.08 5.20 -17.43
C LYS A 214 -10.98 4.89 -18.62
N ARG A 215 -12.27 5.11 -18.42
CA ARG A 215 -13.30 4.98 -19.44
C ARG A 215 -14.27 6.14 -19.33
N ASN A 216 -14.53 6.80 -20.45
CA ASN A 216 -15.49 7.91 -20.50
C ASN A 216 -16.93 7.39 -20.40
N LYS A 217 -17.85 8.19 -19.86
CA LYS A 217 -19.26 7.79 -19.64
C LYS A 217 -19.96 7.24 -20.90
N ASN A 218 -19.65 7.84 -22.07
CA ASN A 218 -20.27 7.51 -23.36
C ASN A 218 -19.45 6.55 -24.22
N ARG A 219 -18.33 6.02 -23.71
CA ARG A 219 -17.50 5.05 -24.42
C ARG A 219 -17.48 3.76 -23.64
N ASP A 220 -17.51 2.63 -24.35
CA ASP A 220 -17.36 1.31 -23.73
C ASP A 220 -15.92 0.89 -23.52
N ALA A 221 -14.99 1.82 -23.71
CA ALA A 221 -13.62 1.46 -23.92
C ALA A 221 -12.66 2.12 -22.95
N TRP A 222 -11.73 1.29 -22.48
CA TRP A 222 -10.80 1.60 -21.40
C TRP A 222 -9.45 2.00 -21.96
N LEU A 223 -8.85 3.04 -21.40
CA LEU A 223 -7.52 3.53 -21.73
C LEU A 223 -6.59 3.43 -20.53
N PRO A 224 -5.32 3.01 -20.70
CA PRO A 224 -4.34 3.14 -19.64
C PRO A 224 -4.10 4.62 -19.34
N VAL A 225 -4.10 4.94 -18.05
CA VAL A 225 -3.70 6.25 -17.49
C VAL A 225 -2.25 6.19 -17.04
N THR A 226 -1.88 5.09 -16.39
CA THR A 226 -0.49 4.75 -16.09
C THR A 226 0.31 4.49 -17.37
N THR A 227 1.59 4.84 -17.34
CA THR A 227 2.51 4.60 -18.45
C THR A 227 3.04 3.17 -18.38
N ILE A 228 2.72 2.36 -19.39
CA ILE A 228 3.25 0.99 -19.52
C ILE A 228 4.69 1.06 -20.05
N GLY A 229 5.58 0.26 -19.45
CA GLY A 229 7.03 0.25 -19.65
C GLY A 229 7.79 1.36 -18.92
N ASN A 230 7.13 2.13 -18.05
CA ASN A 230 7.77 3.08 -17.14
C ASN A 230 7.08 3.08 -15.77
N GLU A 231 6.94 1.88 -15.20
CA GLU A 231 6.06 1.61 -14.06
C GLU A 231 6.49 2.31 -12.78
N ASN A 232 7.79 2.52 -12.59
CA ASN A 232 8.37 3.15 -11.38
C ASN A 232 7.78 4.54 -11.09
N TYR A 233 7.28 5.25 -12.10
CA TYR A 233 6.71 6.60 -11.97
C TYR A 233 5.17 6.62 -11.92
N ASN A 234 4.53 5.46 -11.93
CA ASN A 234 3.06 5.36 -11.87
C ASN A 234 2.51 5.43 -10.44
N GLY A 235 3.37 5.43 -9.43
CA GLY A 235 2.97 5.27 -8.04
C GLY A 235 2.00 6.34 -7.57
N TRP A 236 2.34 7.61 -7.81
CA TRP A 236 1.48 8.72 -7.41
C TRP A 236 0.06 8.64 -8.00
N LEU A 237 -0.11 8.16 -9.23
CA LEU A 237 -1.42 7.97 -9.87
C LEU A 237 -2.24 6.91 -9.13
N ILE A 238 -1.60 5.79 -8.80
CA ILE A 238 -2.24 4.67 -8.09
C ILE A 238 -2.57 5.08 -6.66
N ALA A 239 -1.64 5.72 -5.95
CA ALA A 239 -1.83 6.23 -4.60
C ALA A 239 -2.99 7.24 -4.54
N ASN A 240 -3.08 8.16 -5.51
CA ASN A 240 -4.17 9.12 -5.61
C ASN A 240 -5.52 8.45 -5.91
N PHE A 241 -5.54 7.47 -6.82
CA PHE A 241 -6.75 6.68 -7.07
C PHE A 241 -7.26 6.00 -5.79
N ILE A 242 -6.36 5.40 -5.01
CA ILE A 242 -6.72 4.79 -3.72
C ILE A 242 -7.24 5.84 -2.75
N ASN A 243 -6.54 6.95 -2.57
CA ASN A 243 -6.95 8.01 -1.63
C ASN A 243 -8.33 8.60 -1.97
N ALA A 244 -8.65 8.73 -3.26
CA ALA A 244 -9.93 9.25 -3.71
C ALA A 244 -11.09 8.25 -3.54
N ASN A 245 -10.85 6.96 -3.76
CA ASN A 245 -11.90 5.93 -3.79
C ASN A 245 -12.02 5.11 -2.51
N PHE A 246 -10.99 5.13 -1.68
CA PHE A 246 -10.86 4.40 -0.44
C PHE A 246 -10.30 5.30 0.68
N PRO A 247 -10.88 6.51 0.89
CA PRO A 247 -10.31 7.55 1.75
C PRO A 247 -10.20 7.14 3.22
N GLU A 248 -11.00 6.18 3.66
CA GLU A 248 -10.97 5.61 5.02
C GLU A 248 -9.59 5.05 5.38
N ILE A 249 -8.80 4.58 4.41
CA ILE A 249 -7.44 4.07 4.62
C ILE A 249 -6.56 5.14 5.27
N ASN A 250 -6.57 6.36 4.72
CA ASN A 250 -5.74 7.46 5.21
C ASN A 250 -6.44 8.27 6.31
N LYS A 251 -7.77 8.40 6.27
CA LYS A 251 -8.54 9.11 7.30
C LYS A 251 -8.41 8.45 8.66
N SER A 252 -8.36 7.12 8.73
CA SER A 252 -8.19 6.40 9.99
C SER A 252 -6.85 6.67 10.66
N TRP A 253 -5.78 6.95 9.90
CA TRP A 253 -4.49 7.36 10.47
C TRP A 253 -4.55 8.75 11.11
N ASN A 254 -5.20 9.73 10.46
CA ASN A 254 -5.40 11.05 11.07
C ASN A 254 -6.22 10.96 12.37
N GLU A 255 -7.26 10.11 12.39
CA GLU A 255 -8.04 9.84 13.60
C GLU A 255 -7.17 9.20 14.69
N TYR A 256 -6.31 8.26 14.31
CA TYR A 256 -5.38 7.58 15.21
C TYR A 256 -4.40 8.54 15.84
N TYR A 257 -3.60 9.29 15.06
CA TYR A 257 -2.62 10.23 15.60
C TYR A 257 -3.28 11.34 16.42
N GLY A 258 -4.41 11.87 15.96
CA GLY A 258 -5.17 12.86 16.72
C GLY A 258 -5.63 12.34 18.09
N LYS A 259 -6.06 11.07 18.16
CA LYS A 259 -6.38 10.42 19.44
C LYS A 259 -5.12 10.18 20.26
N CYS A 260 -4.04 9.71 19.67
CA CYS A 260 -2.79 9.49 20.39
C CYS A 260 -2.22 10.77 21.00
N ALA A 261 -2.26 11.90 20.30
CA ALA A 261 -1.87 13.20 20.85
C ALA A 261 -2.70 13.57 22.09
N LYS A 262 -4.02 13.37 22.03
CA LYS A 262 -4.91 13.62 23.18
C LYS A 262 -4.72 12.61 24.31
N TYR A 263 -4.40 11.36 23.99
CA TYR A 263 -4.10 10.33 24.97
C TYR A 263 -2.81 10.65 25.73
N LYS A 264 -1.75 11.07 25.03
CA LYS A 264 -0.51 11.57 25.65
C LYS A 264 -0.79 12.73 26.63
N TYR A 265 -1.67 13.66 26.28
CA TYR A 265 -2.10 14.73 27.19
C TYR A 265 -2.83 14.21 28.44
N ILE A 266 -3.75 13.26 28.27
CA ILE A 266 -4.50 12.61 29.37
C ILE A 266 -3.56 11.90 30.32
N LEU A 267 -2.62 11.11 29.79
CA LEU A 267 -1.62 10.42 30.59
C LEU A 267 -0.75 11.44 31.35
N ARG A 268 -0.42 12.60 30.75
CA ARG A 268 0.47 13.59 31.39
C ARG A 268 -0.22 14.17 32.61
N LYS A 269 -1.51 14.49 32.47
CA LYS A 269 -2.35 14.98 33.57
C LYS A 269 -2.53 13.95 34.69
N LEU A 270 -2.59 12.66 34.35
CA LEU A 270 -2.59 11.58 35.34
C LEU A 270 -1.28 11.55 36.13
N SER A 271 -0.14 11.61 35.44
CA SER A 271 1.18 11.64 36.08
C SER A 271 1.34 12.85 37.00
N GLU A 272 0.98 14.06 36.53
CA GLU A 272 1.01 15.29 37.34
C GLU A 272 0.11 15.18 38.60
N SER A 273 -1.05 14.52 38.48
CA SER A 273 -1.95 14.30 39.61
C SER A 273 -1.34 13.35 40.65
N GLU A 274 -0.71 12.26 40.21
CA GLU A 274 -0.06 11.28 41.08
C GLU A 274 1.17 11.88 41.79
N GLU A 275 1.98 12.71 41.11
CA GLU A 275 3.07 13.45 41.73
C GLU A 275 2.57 14.37 42.85
N ARG A 276 1.49 15.12 42.61
CA ARG A 276 0.88 15.99 43.64
C ARG A 276 0.43 15.18 44.86
N ILE A 277 -0.19 14.01 44.64
CA ILE A 277 -0.61 13.12 45.73
C ILE A 277 0.62 12.61 46.51
N ARG A 278 1.68 12.15 45.82
CA ARG A 278 2.92 11.70 46.48
C ARG A 278 3.59 12.83 47.27
N PHE A 279 3.61 14.06 46.76
CA PHE A 279 4.19 15.21 47.44
C PHE A 279 3.38 15.60 48.69
N GLN A 280 2.05 15.65 48.59
CA GLN A 280 1.16 15.88 49.73
C GLN A 280 1.32 14.81 50.80
N ASN A 281 1.39 13.53 50.41
CA ASN A 281 1.63 12.43 51.35
C ASN A 281 3.00 12.54 52.03
N ARG A 282 4.05 12.98 51.30
CA ARG A 282 5.37 13.23 51.91
C ARG A 282 5.37 14.39 52.89
N LEU A 283 4.59 15.45 52.65
CA LEU A 283 4.46 16.58 53.56
C LEU A 283 3.62 16.26 54.80
N HIS A 284 2.69 15.29 54.71
CA HIS A 284 1.78 14.95 55.80
C HIS A 284 2.30 13.89 56.77
N TRP A 285 3.48 13.30 56.54
CA TRP A 285 4.03 12.23 57.37
C TRP A 285 5.31 12.70 58.09
N SER A 286 5.13 13.14 59.35
CA SER A 286 6.04 12.79 60.43
C SER A 286 5.66 11.38 60.91
N ASP A 287 6.60 10.44 60.85
CA ASP A 287 6.48 9.04 61.31
C ASP A 287 5.31 8.22 60.71
N ASP A 288 5.61 7.36 59.72
CA ASP A 288 5.46 5.92 59.93
C ASP A 288 5.86 5.08 58.70
N SER A 289 6.36 3.89 59.01
CA SER A 289 6.96 2.91 58.11
C SER A 289 5.94 2.02 57.40
N TYR A 290 5.14 2.54 56.47
CA TYR A 290 4.38 1.69 55.55
C TYR A 290 4.89 1.82 54.11
N ARG A 291 5.88 0.96 53.79
CA ARG A 291 6.13 0.52 52.41
C ARG A 291 4.87 -0.20 51.93
N SER A 292 3.97 0.56 51.29
CA SER A 292 2.79 0.02 50.62
C SER A 292 3.24 -0.89 49.48
N TYR A 293 2.68 -2.10 49.45
CA TYR A 293 2.95 -3.21 48.55
C TYR A 293 2.51 -2.98 47.09
N ASN A 294 2.24 -1.74 46.69
CA ASN A 294 1.93 -1.38 45.32
C ASN A 294 3.12 -0.60 44.78
N ASP A 295 4.00 -1.28 44.05
CA ASP A 295 5.02 -0.64 43.25
C ASP A 295 4.33 0.34 42.28
N PRO A 296 4.40 1.65 42.52
CA PRO A 296 3.68 2.61 41.71
C PRO A 296 4.37 2.83 40.36
N ASP A 297 5.55 2.25 40.14
CA ASP A 297 6.28 2.29 38.87
C ASP A 297 5.72 1.27 37.85
N HIS A 298 4.72 0.47 38.24
CA HIS A 298 4.08 -0.51 37.35
C HIS A 298 2.57 -0.32 37.16
N ARG A 299 1.93 0.58 37.93
CA ARG A 299 0.47 0.74 37.95
C ARG A 299 -0.14 1.15 36.60
N TYR A 300 0.64 1.78 35.73
CA TYR A 300 0.18 2.30 34.44
C TYR A 300 0.90 1.70 33.24
N ASN A 301 1.67 0.62 33.42
CA ASN A 301 2.33 -0.05 32.30
C ASN A 301 1.31 -0.53 31.25
N ASP A 302 0.14 -0.97 31.69
CA ASP A 302 -1.00 -1.35 30.83
C ASP A 302 -1.52 -0.21 29.92
N LEU A 303 -1.06 1.04 30.13
CA LEU A 303 -1.45 2.22 29.38
C LEU A 303 -0.38 2.70 28.38
N LEU A 304 0.83 2.13 28.37
CA LEU A 304 1.97 2.69 27.62
C LEU A 304 2.07 2.25 26.16
N ASP A 305 1.52 1.09 25.77
CA ASP A 305 1.91 0.51 24.47
C ASP A 305 0.98 0.83 23.28
N VAL A 306 0.07 1.82 23.40
CA VAL A 306 -0.97 2.04 22.37
C VAL A 306 -0.61 3.15 21.36
N CYS A 307 0.34 4.03 21.71
CA CYS A 307 0.64 5.25 20.96
C CYS A 307 2.12 5.60 20.88
N HIS A 308 2.88 4.95 19.98
CA HIS A 308 4.30 5.23 19.67
C HIS A 308 5.29 5.18 20.86
N ALA A 309 6.33 4.36 20.73
CA ALA A 309 7.42 4.17 21.71
C ALA A 309 8.14 5.43 22.21
N ASP A 310 8.09 6.55 21.47
CA ASP A 310 8.70 7.81 21.93
C ASP A 310 7.92 8.47 23.09
N SER A 311 6.75 7.97 23.47
CA SER A 311 6.14 8.36 24.76
C SER A 311 6.87 7.78 25.98
N ASP A 312 7.75 6.79 25.80
CA ASP A 312 8.06 5.82 26.86
C ASP A 312 9.45 5.95 27.48
N ARG A 313 10.08 7.12 27.41
CA ARG A 313 11.19 7.40 28.35
C ARG A 313 10.96 8.60 29.23
N ILE A 314 10.17 9.59 28.81
CA ILE A 314 9.98 10.79 29.64
C ILE A 314 8.88 10.58 30.69
N PHE A 315 7.90 9.70 30.43
CA PHE A 315 6.81 9.43 31.38
C PHE A 315 7.28 8.85 32.72
N PHE A 316 8.34 8.04 32.70
CA PHE A 316 8.90 7.42 33.90
C PHE A 316 10.36 7.76 34.21
N ASN A 317 11.06 8.55 33.38
CA ASN A 317 12.36 9.11 33.80
C ASN A 317 12.25 10.09 34.98
N ILE A 318 11.04 10.53 35.34
CA ILE A 318 10.79 11.25 36.61
C ILE A 318 10.76 10.28 37.80
N TYR A 319 10.50 8.98 37.56
CA TYR A 319 10.40 7.95 38.59
C TYR A 319 11.70 7.18 38.82
N ASP A 320 12.63 7.15 37.85
CA ASP A 320 13.88 6.37 37.98
C ASP A 320 15.10 7.19 38.47
N TYR A 321 14.93 8.47 38.83
CA TYR A 321 16.02 9.27 39.41
C TYR A 321 16.05 9.15 40.95
N HIS A 322 16.45 7.97 41.43
CA HIS A 322 17.12 7.89 42.72
C HIS A 322 18.49 8.59 42.62
N GLY A 323 18.47 9.89 42.90
CA GLY A 323 19.66 10.64 43.29
C GLY A 323 20.02 11.77 42.33
N TYR A 324 19.38 12.92 42.49
CA TYR A 324 20.12 14.13 42.82
C TYR A 324 19.13 15.14 43.40
N TYR A 325 19.23 15.32 44.72
CA TYR A 325 18.77 16.53 45.38
C TYR A 325 19.47 17.73 44.74
N GLN A 326 18.68 18.74 44.38
CA GLN A 326 18.94 20.19 44.44
C GLN A 326 18.41 20.90 43.17
N PHE A 327 17.68 21.99 43.42
CA PHE A 327 17.13 22.97 42.47
C PHE A 327 15.80 22.63 41.81
N PHE A 328 14.69 22.78 42.55
CA PHE A 328 13.45 23.34 42.01
C PHE A 328 12.65 24.05 43.13
N ASP A 329 13.31 24.98 43.84
CA ASP A 329 12.63 26.13 44.43
C ASP A 329 12.67 27.23 43.36
N ASP A 330 11.53 27.56 42.73
CA ASP A 330 11.19 28.94 42.28
C ASP A 330 10.03 29.08 41.26
N PHE A 331 9.28 28.04 40.87
CA PHE A 331 8.17 28.24 39.92
C PHE A 331 6.79 27.69 40.32
N PHE A 332 6.46 27.73 41.61
CA PHE A 332 5.05 27.66 42.04
C PHE A 332 4.49 29.06 42.28
N ASN A 333 4.02 29.69 41.20
CA ASN A 333 3.09 30.80 41.31
C ASN A 333 1.70 30.34 40.87
N HIS A 334 0.74 30.60 41.75
CA HIS A 334 -0.66 30.21 41.68
C HIS A 334 -1.32 30.49 40.33
N TYR A 335 -1.74 29.44 39.63
CA TYR A 335 -2.93 29.49 38.79
C TYR A 335 -3.78 28.24 39.02
N TYR A 336 -4.70 28.36 39.98
CA TYR A 336 -5.87 27.49 40.08
C TYR A 336 -6.78 27.76 38.88
N HIS A 337 -6.63 26.97 37.81
CA HIS A 337 -7.62 26.92 36.75
C HIS A 337 -8.01 25.48 36.46
N ASN A 338 -9.21 25.10 36.92
CA ASN A 338 -10.07 24.03 36.40
C ASN A 338 -9.36 22.87 35.67
N ASP A 339 -8.41 22.21 36.34
CA ASP A 339 -7.86 20.95 35.84
C ASP A 339 -8.95 19.90 36.01
N VAL A 340 -9.61 19.56 34.90
CA VAL A 340 -10.53 18.43 34.83
C VAL A 340 -9.80 17.23 35.42
N THR A 341 -10.29 16.69 36.55
CA THR A 341 -9.72 15.51 37.17
C THR A 341 -9.75 14.36 36.15
N VAL A 342 -8.57 13.98 35.69
CA VAL A 342 -8.39 12.81 34.82
C VAL A 342 -8.14 11.64 35.77
N ASP A 343 -8.94 10.58 35.65
CA ASP A 343 -8.77 9.34 36.40
C ASP A 343 -8.37 8.18 35.49
N GLU A 344 -7.94 7.07 36.10
CA GLU A 344 -7.48 5.86 35.40
C GLU A 344 -8.59 5.28 34.49
N ASN A 345 -9.85 5.33 34.94
CA ASN A 345 -11.00 4.85 34.17
C ASN A 345 -11.20 5.65 32.87
N ARG A 346 -11.00 6.96 32.92
CA ARG A 346 -11.06 7.85 31.76
C ARG A 346 -9.92 7.58 30.80
N ALA A 347 -8.71 7.29 31.27
CA ALA A 347 -7.61 6.87 30.41
C ALA A 347 -7.88 5.51 29.76
N LYS A 348 -8.34 4.51 30.51
CA LYS A 348 -8.74 3.19 29.97
C LYS A 348 -9.82 3.32 28.89
N LYS A 349 -10.89 4.08 29.17
CA LYS A 349 -11.94 4.35 28.18
C LYS A 349 -11.39 5.03 26.93
N TYR A 350 -10.44 5.95 27.08
CA TYR A 350 -9.85 6.65 25.94
C TYR A 350 -8.98 5.70 25.09
N ARG A 351 -8.15 4.87 25.75
CA ARG A 351 -7.35 3.80 25.14
C ARG A 351 -8.21 2.88 24.28
N ASP A 352 -9.37 2.44 24.78
CA ASP A 352 -10.30 1.60 24.03
C ASP A 352 -10.80 2.28 22.74
N THR A 353 -10.95 3.61 22.75
CA THR A 353 -11.29 4.35 21.51
C THR A 353 -10.15 4.37 20.49
N ILE A 354 -8.90 4.21 20.92
CA ILE A 354 -7.73 4.12 20.03
C ILE A 354 -7.69 2.73 19.40
N TYR A 355 -7.88 1.68 20.20
CA TYR A 355 -8.04 0.30 19.69
C TYR A 355 -9.16 0.19 18.66
N ALA A 356 -10.29 0.88 18.88
CA ALA A 356 -11.38 0.92 17.92
C ALA A 356 -10.97 1.56 16.56
N VAL A 357 -10.01 2.49 16.55
CA VAL A 357 -9.46 3.07 15.32
C VAL A 357 -8.42 2.16 14.68
N LEU A 358 -7.54 1.54 15.48
CA LEU A 358 -6.57 0.55 14.98
C LEU A 358 -7.25 -0.60 14.23
N LYS A 359 -8.43 -1.06 14.68
CA LYS A 359 -9.24 -2.05 13.96
C LYS A 359 -9.70 -1.59 12.57
N LYS A 360 -9.81 -0.28 12.32
CA LYS A 360 -10.14 0.27 10.99
C LYS A 360 -8.92 0.30 10.05
N LEU A 361 -7.71 0.22 10.60
CA LEU A 361 -6.43 0.19 9.87
C LEU A 361 -6.02 -1.22 9.45
N LEU A 362 -6.78 -2.24 9.86
CA LEU A 362 -6.53 -3.63 9.46
C LEU A 362 -6.55 -3.78 7.93
N PRO A 363 -5.67 -4.63 7.38
CA PRO A 363 -5.71 -5.01 5.98
C PRO A 363 -7.10 -5.44 5.52
N ARG A 364 -7.43 -5.08 4.28
CA ARG A 364 -8.75 -5.39 3.71
C ARG A 364 -8.66 -5.76 2.24
N LYS A 365 -9.52 -6.68 1.83
CA LYS A 365 -9.66 -7.06 0.43
C LYS A 365 -10.39 -5.96 -0.35
N LEU A 366 -9.81 -5.54 -1.48
CA LEU A 366 -10.46 -4.63 -2.40
C LEU A 366 -11.54 -5.35 -3.22
N PRO A 367 -12.72 -4.74 -3.40
CA PRO A 367 -13.78 -5.34 -4.19
C PRO A 367 -13.39 -5.34 -5.67
N THR A 368 -13.52 -6.49 -6.32
CA THR A 368 -13.30 -6.65 -7.76
C THR A 368 -14.60 -6.93 -8.49
N SER A 369 -14.61 -6.64 -9.79
CA SER A 369 -15.71 -6.99 -10.68
C SER A 369 -15.17 -7.32 -12.06
N LEU A 370 -15.89 -8.15 -12.81
CA LEU A 370 -15.48 -8.47 -14.18
C LEU A 370 -15.38 -7.20 -15.03
N ALA A 371 -14.28 -7.13 -15.78
CA ALA A 371 -14.07 -6.13 -16.81
C ALA A 371 -15.10 -6.33 -17.91
N SER A 372 -15.86 -5.28 -18.18
CA SER A 372 -16.70 -5.16 -19.35
C SER A 372 -16.14 -4.10 -20.29
N GLY A 373 -16.38 -4.27 -21.59
CA GLY A 373 -15.90 -3.37 -22.62
C GLY A 373 -14.62 -3.83 -23.32
N ILE A 374 -14.13 -2.96 -24.20
CA ILE A 374 -12.97 -3.18 -25.07
C ILE A 374 -11.85 -2.19 -24.72
N THR A 375 -10.66 -2.39 -25.26
CA THR A 375 -9.67 -1.32 -25.37
C THR A 375 -10.18 -0.29 -26.35
N MET A 376 -9.79 0.98 -26.19
CA MET A 376 -10.38 2.08 -26.98
C MET A 376 -10.28 1.86 -28.48
N PRO A 377 -11.39 1.67 -29.23
CA PRO A 377 -11.41 2.11 -30.61
C PRO A 377 -11.29 3.64 -30.55
N MET A 378 -10.43 4.24 -31.37
CA MET A 378 -10.33 5.70 -31.40
C MET A 378 -11.65 6.32 -31.82
#